data_AF-A0A3B0CZK9-F1
#
_entry.id   AF-A0A3B0CZK9-F1
#
_cell.length_a   1.000
_cell.length_b   1.000
_cell.length_c   1.000
_cell.angle_alpha   90.00
_cell.angle_beta   90.00
_cell.angle_gamma   90.00
#
_symmetry.space_group_name_H-M   'P 1'
#
loop_
_entity.id
_entity.type
_entity.pdbx_description
1 polymer ?
#
loop_
_entity_poly.entity_id
_entity_poly.type
_entity_poly.pdbx_seq_one_letter_code
_entity_poly.pdbx_strand_id
1 'polypeptide(L)'
;MEPILDVRDLKVSFRVRGGEVQAVRGVSFQVNKGEAVAIVGESGSGKSVTAQTIMRLIPSPPSVIKDGSIRFMGEELLTKSEKEMQRIRGKHIGMIFQDPMTSLNPTMTVGRQITEGLIKHQNMSSQSANRRAVEMLKLVGIPNPEDRVRQYPHEFSGGMRQRAMIAIALACNPAMLIADEPTTALDVTIQAQIMQLMKDLQKNLGTSIVLITHDLGVVADMCDRVIVMYAGKVVETGTIREIFKHPKHPYTQGLLRSLPRIDQRKDEPLIPIYGTPPDLIKPPAGCAFTDRCEHAMHVCVLHDYELFRESDTQLVRCWLMHPLAKEAAR
;
A
#
# COMPACT_ATOMS: atom_id res chain seq x y z
N MET A 1 -12.96 -18.53 -3.51
CA MET A 1 -12.17 -18.48 -2.26
C MET A 1 -12.52 -17.19 -1.54
N GLU A 2 -12.63 -17.21 -0.22
CA GLU A 2 -12.90 -16.00 0.56
C GLU A 2 -11.62 -15.14 0.68
N PRO A 3 -11.69 -13.81 0.47
CA PRO A 3 -10.53 -12.94 0.58
C PRO A 3 -9.98 -12.89 2.01
N ILE A 4 -8.68 -12.67 2.16
CA ILE A 4 -8.06 -12.44 3.48
C ILE A 4 -8.40 -11.04 4.02
N LEU A 5 -8.55 -10.07 3.13
CA LEU A 5 -8.93 -8.70 3.43
C LEU A 5 -10.02 -8.25 2.44
N ASP A 6 -11.08 -7.64 2.96
CA ASP A 6 -12.18 -7.07 2.18
C ASP A 6 -12.50 -5.69 2.73
N VAL A 7 -12.15 -4.65 1.95
CA VAL A 7 -12.43 -3.25 2.24
C VAL A 7 -13.61 -2.83 1.38
N ARG A 8 -14.66 -2.28 2.00
CA ARG A 8 -15.89 -1.88 1.31
C ARG A 8 -16.28 -0.45 1.66
N ASP A 9 -16.44 0.37 0.63
CA ASP A 9 -16.91 1.76 0.67
C ASP A 9 -16.27 2.59 1.80
N LEU A 10 -14.96 2.42 2.00
CA LEU A 10 -14.23 3.07 3.08
C LEU A 10 -14.20 4.58 2.85
N LYS A 11 -14.69 5.35 3.83
CA LYS A 11 -14.69 6.81 3.82
C LYS A 11 -13.97 7.34 5.06
N VAL A 12 -12.88 8.08 4.85
CA VAL A 12 -12.05 8.62 5.93
C VAL A 12 -11.77 10.09 5.66
N SER A 13 -12.05 10.91 6.67
CA SER A 13 -11.88 12.36 6.62
C SER A 13 -11.03 12.87 7.79
N PHE A 14 -10.44 14.05 7.62
CA PHE A 14 -9.70 14.75 8.69
C PHE A 14 -10.31 16.13 8.93
N ARG A 15 -10.61 16.44 10.19
CA ARG A 15 -11.05 17.79 10.58
C ARG A 15 -9.84 18.70 10.75
N VAL A 16 -9.72 19.70 9.88
CA VAL A 16 -8.66 20.72 9.93
C VAL A 16 -9.28 22.11 10.09
N ARG A 17 -8.49 23.13 10.43
CA ARG A 17 -8.99 24.50 10.61
C ARG A 17 -9.72 25.05 9.37
N GLY A 18 -9.28 24.65 8.17
CA GLY A 18 -9.85 25.09 6.89
C GLY A 18 -11.05 24.29 6.38
N GLY A 19 -11.52 23.26 7.12
CA GLY A 19 -12.64 22.41 6.71
C GLY A 19 -12.38 20.93 6.95
N GLU A 20 -13.07 20.09 6.18
CA GLU A 20 -12.94 18.63 6.27
C GLU A 20 -12.20 18.11 5.03
N VAL A 21 -11.00 17.57 5.21
CA VAL A 21 -10.24 16.92 4.13
C VAL A 21 -10.77 15.50 3.95
N GLN A 22 -11.38 15.21 2.81
CA GLN A 22 -11.91 13.90 2.45
C GLN A 22 -10.80 13.04 1.83
N ALA A 23 -9.95 12.44 2.67
CA ALA A 23 -8.75 11.71 2.23
C ALA A 23 -9.05 10.37 1.55
N VAL A 24 -10.11 9.68 1.96
CA VAL A 24 -10.59 8.42 1.35
C VAL A 24 -12.09 8.57 1.10
N ARG A 25 -12.53 8.32 -0.14
CA ARG A 25 -13.84 8.70 -0.68
C ARG A 25 -14.56 7.51 -1.32
N GLY A 26 -14.74 6.43 -0.55
CA GLY A 26 -15.45 5.23 -0.99
C GLY A 26 -14.53 4.21 -1.66
N VAL A 27 -13.44 3.88 -0.99
CA VAL A 27 -12.47 2.87 -1.47
C VAL A 27 -13.00 1.47 -1.19
N SER A 28 -13.03 0.64 -2.23
CA SER A 28 -13.39 -0.77 -2.15
C SER A 28 -12.36 -1.63 -2.87
N PHE A 29 -11.85 -2.66 -2.20
CA PHE A 29 -10.97 -3.66 -2.81
C PHE A 29 -10.85 -4.89 -1.91
N GLN A 30 -10.39 -5.98 -2.52
CA GLN A 30 -10.14 -7.24 -1.82
C GLN A 30 -8.68 -7.65 -1.98
N VAL A 31 -8.20 -8.53 -1.10
CA VAL A 31 -6.91 -9.23 -1.22
C VAL A 31 -7.18 -10.69 -0.93
N ASN A 32 -6.70 -11.58 -1.79
CA ASN A 32 -6.82 -13.02 -1.62
C ASN A 32 -5.66 -13.57 -0.76
N LYS A 33 -5.83 -14.78 -0.25
CA LYS A 33 -4.79 -15.48 0.50
C LYS A 33 -3.59 -15.77 -0.42
N GLY A 34 -2.39 -15.40 0.02
CA GLY A 34 -1.17 -15.52 -0.76
C GLY A 34 -1.11 -14.61 -1.99
N GLU A 35 -1.98 -13.61 -2.14
CA GLU A 35 -1.90 -12.62 -3.23
C GLU A 35 -0.99 -11.45 -2.81
N ALA A 36 -0.19 -10.95 -3.75
CA ALA A 36 0.51 -9.68 -3.63
C ALA A 36 -0.24 -8.61 -4.43
N VAL A 37 -0.74 -7.57 -3.75
CA VAL A 37 -1.52 -6.48 -4.35
C VAL A 37 -0.79 -5.16 -4.13
N ALA A 38 -0.58 -4.41 -5.21
CA ALA A 38 -0.08 -3.05 -5.12
C ALA A 38 -1.22 -2.03 -5.05
N ILE A 39 -1.08 -1.03 -4.20
CA ILE A 39 -1.88 0.20 -4.20
C ILE A 39 -0.95 1.33 -4.64
N VAL A 40 -1.24 1.92 -5.80
CA VAL A 40 -0.40 2.94 -6.44
C VAL A 40 -1.15 4.25 -6.68
N GLY A 41 -0.40 5.33 -6.87
CA GLY A 41 -0.93 6.66 -7.17
C GLY A 41 0.00 7.76 -6.68
N GLU A 42 -0.30 9.00 -7.05
CA GLU A 42 0.43 10.20 -6.64
C GLU A 42 0.38 10.40 -5.11
N SER A 43 1.29 11.22 -4.58
CA SER A 43 1.24 11.63 -3.18
C SER A 43 -0.11 12.28 -2.85
N GLY A 44 -0.65 12.01 -1.66
CA GLY A 44 -1.97 12.52 -1.25
C GLY A 44 -3.18 11.81 -1.86
N SER A 45 -3.01 10.72 -2.64
CA SER A 45 -4.15 9.99 -3.22
C SER A 45 -4.95 9.12 -2.24
N GLY A 46 -4.52 9.02 -0.97
CA GLY A 46 -5.21 8.29 0.10
C GLY A 46 -4.66 6.89 0.41
N LYS A 47 -3.53 6.48 -0.19
CA LYS A 47 -2.95 5.12 -0.03
C LYS A 47 -2.54 4.81 1.42
N SER A 48 -1.65 5.62 2.00
CA SER A 48 -1.16 5.44 3.37
C SER A 48 -2.29 5.60 4.40
N VAL A 49 -3.24 6.52 4.15
CA VAL A 49 -4.47 6.64 4.96
C VAL A 49 -5.27 5.35 4.92
N THR A 50 -5.45 4.72 3.75
CA THR A 50 -6.13 3.43 3.62
C THR A 50 -5.43 2.34 4.44
N ALA A 51 -4.10 2.19 4.31
CA ALA A 51 -3.32 1.22 5.09
C ALA A 51 -3.41 1.45 6.61
N GLN A 52 -3.20 2.69 7.04
CA GLN A 52 -3.25 3.03 8.45
C GLN A 52 -4.66 2.85 9.02
N THR A 53 -5.71 3.02 8.21
CA THR A 53 -7.10 2.75 8.65
C THR A 53 -7.33 1.25 8.85
N ILE A 54 -6.84 0.40 7.94
CA ILE A 54 -6.90 -1.06 8.09
C ILE A 54 -6.24 -1.48 9.41
N MET A 55 -5.09 -0.90 9.73
CA MET A 55 -4.38 -1.18 10.99
C MET A 55 -4.97 -0.46 12.21
N ARG A 56 -5.95 0.44 12.01
CA ARG A 56 -6.47 1.37 13.02
C ARG A 56 -5.35 2.13 13.75
N LEU A 57 -4.42 2.68 12.99
CA LEU A 57 -3.28 3.47 13.46
C LEU A 57 -3.41 4.97 13.13
N ILE A 58 -4.45 5.38 12.43
CA ILE A 58 -4.67 6.81 12.18
C ILE A 58 -5.02 7.52 13.49
N PRO A 59 -4.38 8.65 13.81
CA PRO A 59 -4.75 9.48 14.96
C PRO A 59 -6.22 9.94 14.90
N SER A 60 -7.00 9.61 15.92
CA SER A 60 -8.39 10.07 16.05
C SER A 60 -8.59 10.66 17.46
N PRO A 61 -8.80 11.99 17.59
CA PRO A 61 -8.84 13.03 16.55
C PRO A 61 -7.46 13.32 15.89
N PRO A 62 -7.41 13.99 14.70
CA PRO A 62 -8.51 14.64 13.98
C PRO A 62 -9.21 13.79 12.91
N SER A 63 -8.81 12.52 12.73
CA SER A 63 -9.46 11.65 11.75
C SER A 63 -10.85 11.19 12.19
N VAL A 64 -11.72 11.00 11.20
CA VAL A 64 -13.08 10.48 11.34
C VAL A 64 -13.31 9.45 10.24
N ILE A 65 -13.59 8.22 10.62
CA ILE A 65 -14.11 7.20 9.71
C ILE A 65 -15.61 7.48 9.57
N LYS A 66 -16.03 7.91 8.37
CA LYS A 66 -17.41 8.31 8.11
C LYS A 66 -18.32 7.13 7.84
N ASP A 67 -17.78 6.14 7.15
CA ASP A 67 -18.52 4.99 6.65
C ASP A 67 -17.55 3.90 6.14
N GLY A 68 -18.11 2.73 5.86
CA GLY A 68 -17.42 1.60 5.25
C GLY A 68 -17.15 0.45 6.24
N SER A 69 -16.55 -0.60 5.71
CA SER A 69 -16.27 -1.85 6.42
C SER A 69 -14.88 -2.36 6.06
N ILE A 70 -14.15 -2.88 7.04
CA ILE A 70 -12.86 -3.53 6.83
C ILE A 70 -12.91 -4.89 7.49
N ARG A 71 -13.01 -5.95 6.68
CA ARG A 71 -13.02 -7.32 7.18
C ARG A 71 -11.69 -7.99 6.92
N PHE A 72 -11.11 -8.56 7.96
CA PHE A 72 -9.90 -9.38 7.87
C PHE A 72 -10.21 -10.78 8.39
N MET A 73 -9.97 -11.80 7.56
CA MET A 73 -10.35 -13.19 7.84
C MET A 73 -11.83 -13.34 8.27
N GLY A 74 -12.72 -12.58 7.62
CA GLY A 74 -14.16 -12.56 7.91
C GLY A 74 -14.57 -11.69 9.11
N GLU A 75 -13.63 -11.20 9.92
CA GLU A 75 -13.93 -10.38 11.11
C GLU A 75 -13.87 -8.89 10.80
N GLU A 76 -14.90 -8.13 11.20
CA GLU A 76 -14.92 -6.66 11.12
C GLU A 76 -13.87 -6.05 12.06
N LEU A 77 -12.99 -5.20 11.52
CA LEU A 77 -11.91 -4.55 12.27
C LEU A 77 -12.34 -3.23 12.91
N LEU A 78 -13.24 -2.48 12.27
CA LEU A 78 -13.59 -1.13 12.70
C LEU A 78 -14.33 -1.09 14.06
N THR A 79 -15.04 -2.16 14.40
CA THR A 79 -15.81 -2.27 15.64
C THR A 79 -15.06 -2.91 16.81
N LYS A 80 -13.83 -3.42 16.57
CA LYS A 80 -13.02 -4.07 17.61
C LYS A 80 -12.58 -3.07 18.68
N SER A 81 -12.38 -3.53 19.91
CA SER A 81 -11.68 -2.79 20.95
C SER A 81 -10.17 -2.72 20.66
N GLU A 82 -9.44 -1.79 21.31
CA GLU A 82 -7.98 -1.75 21.18
C GLU A 82 -7.29 -3.04 21.65
N LYS A 83 -7.84 -3.72 22.65
CA LYS A 83 -7.30 -5.00 23.15
C LYS A 83 -7.45 -6.11 22.09
N GLU A 84 -8.54 -6.09 21.34
CA GLU A 84 -8.75 -7.02 20.23
C GLU A 84 -7.85 -6.68 19.04
N MET A 85 -7.73 -5.41 18.67
CA MET A 85 -6.79 -4.99 17.64
C MET A 85 -5.34 -5.32 17.99
N GLN A 86 -4.94 -5.18 19.26
CA GLN A 86 -3.59 -5.59 19.71
C GLN A 86 -3.32 -7.08 19.47
N ARG A 87 -4.33 -7.94 19.48
CA ARG A 87 -4.16 -9.38 19.18
C ARG A 87 -3.99 -9.66 17.69
N ILE A 88 -4.39 -8.72 16.83
CA ILE A 88 -4.32 -8.80 15.37
C ILE A 88 -3.03 -8.18 14.86
N ARG A 89 -2.71 -6.95 15.30
CA ARG A 89 -1.50 -6.22 14.93
C ARG A 89 -0.26 -7.01 15.36
N GLY A 90 0.73 -7.10 14.48
CA GLY A 90 1.97 -7.85 14.70
C GLY A 90 1.81 -9.37 14.56
N LYS A 91 0.75 -9.96 15.12
CA LYS A 91 0.52 -11.41 15.06
C LYS A 91 -0.04 -11.89 13.73
N HIS A 92 -1.13 -11.28 13.28
CA HIS A 92 -1.87 -11.70 12.09
C HIS A 92 -1.67 -10.73 10.92
N ILE A 93 -1.47 -9.44 11.22
CA ILE A 93 -1.11 -8.41 10.24
C ILE A 93 0.19 -7.74 10.67
N GLY A 94 1.24 -7.89 9.86
CA GLY A 94 2.49 -7.17 10.00
C GLY A 94 2.45 -5.86 9.22
N MET A 95 3.23 -4.86 9.64
CA MET A 95 3.35 -3.60 8.91
C MET A 95 4.82 -3.17 8.80
N ILE A 96 5.23 -2.80 7.58
CA ILE A 96 6.47 -2.07 7.31
C ILE A 96 6.07 -0.62 7.06
N PHE A 97 6.60 0.28 7.88
CA PHE A 97 6.36 1.72 7.77
C PHE A 97 7.35 2.37 6.79
N GLN A 98 6.97 3.56 6.30
CA GLN A 98 7.66 4.31 5.23
C GLN A 98 9.11 4.70 5.54
N ASP A 99 9.47 4.92 6.80
CA ASP A 99 10.82 5.36 7.18
C ASP A 99 11.40 4.54 8.34
N PRO A 100 12.51 3.79 8.12
CA PRO A 100 13.19 3.07 9.17
C PRO A 100 13.80 3.89 10.28
N MET A 101 14.20 5.13 9.98
CA MET A 101 14.83 5.99 10.96
C MET A 101 13.87 6.37 12.08
N THR A 102 12.63 6.65 11.71
CA THR A 102 11.58 7.02 12.66
C THR A 102 10.86 5.80 13.25
N SER A 103 10.96 4.63 12.61
CA SER A 103 10.22 3.44 13.03
C SER A 103 10.98 2.56 14.03
N LEU A 104 12.31 2.54 14.00
CA LEU A 104 13.12 1.78 14.96
C LEU A 104 13.37 2.60 16.23
N ASN A 105 13.19 2.00 17.41
CA ASN A 105 13.52 2.66 18.67
C ASN A 105 15.05 2.74 18.83
N PRO A 106 15.66 3.95 18.84
CA PRO A 106 17.11 4.11 18.88
C PRO A 106 17.74 3.69 20.22
N THR A 107 16.93 3.56 21.28
CA THR A 107 17.36 3.18 22.64
C THR A 107 17.25 1.68 22.91
N MET A 108 16.78 0.89 21.94
CA MET A 108 16.64 -0.56 22.05
C MET A 108 17.46 -1.26 20.97
N THR A 109 18.09 -2.37 21.32
CA THR A 109 18.78 -3.21 20.33
C THR A 109 17.78 -3.77 19.32
N VAL A 110 18.26 -4.05 18.11
CA VAL A 110 17.45 -4.63 17.03
C VAL A 110 16.84 -5.97 17.47
N GLY A 111 17.62 -6.82 18.14
CA GLY A 111 17.13 -8.07 18.69
C GLY A 111 16.02 -7.91 19.72
N ARG A 112 16.11 -6.90 20.58
CA ARG A 112 15.07 -6.63 21.58
C ARG A 112 13.75 -6.23 20.93
N GLN A 113 13.81 -5.42 19.86
CA GLN A 113 12.62 -5.01 19.11
C GLN A 113 11.96 -6.19 18.38
N ILE A 114 12.75 -7.14 17.85
CA ILE A 114 12.21 -8.37 17.24
C ILE A 114 11.58 -9.30 18.30
N THR A 115 12.26 -9.46 19.44
CA THR A 115 11.80 -10.38 20.51
C THR A 115 10.54 -9.90 21.23
N GLU A 116 10.29 -8.60 21.31
CA GLU A 116 9.11 -8.03 21.97
C GLU A 116 7.80 -8.60 21.39
N GLY A 117 7.66 -8.58 20.07
CA GLY A 117 6.49 -9.13 19.39
C GLY A 117 6.34 -10.64 19.60
N LEU A 118 7.45 -11.39 19.54
CA LEU A 118 7.46 -12.84 19.75
C LEU A 118 7.02 -13.22 21.17
N ILE A 119 7.54 -12.55 22.19
CA ILE A 119 7.17 -12.81 23.58
C ILE A 119 5.71 -12.43 23.80
N LYS A 120 5.28 -11.26 23.30
CA LYS A 120 3.93 -10.73 23.49
C LYS A 120 2.84 -11.54 22.80
N HIS A 121 3.08 -11.99 21.57
CA HIS A 121 2.04 -12.54 20.70
C HIS A 121 2.15 -14.05 20.47
N GLN A 122 3.33 -14.64 20.70
CA GLN A 122 3.60 -16.07 20.52
C GLN A 122 3.89 -16.79 21.85
N ASN A 123 3.83 -16.11 23.00
CA ASN A 123 4.13 -16.66 24.33
C ASN A 123 5.50 -17.37 24.40
N MET A 124 6.46 -16.89 23.62
CA MET A 124 7.81 -17.45 23.57
C MET A 124 8.60 -17.09 24.83
N SER A 125 9.42 -18.03 25.33
CA SER A 125 10.42 -17.71 26.36
C SER A 125 11.49 -16.78 25.79
N SER A 126 12.10 -15.94 26.62
CA SER A 126 13.16 -15.01 26.18
C SER A 126 14.30 -15.70 25.43
N GLN A 127 14.67 -16.92 25.85
CA GLN A 127 15.70 -17.70 25.17
C GLN A 127 15.26 -18.14 23.77
N SER A 128 14.04 -18.65 23.63
CA SER A 128 13.49 -19.06 22.33
C SER A 128 13.27 -17.87 21.40
N ALA A 129 12.80 -16.74 21.94
CA ALA A 129 12.62 -15.50 21.20
C ALA A 129 13.95 -14.98 20.65
N ASN A 130 15.03 -15.00 21.45
CA ASN A 130 16.36 -14.59 20.99
C ASN A 130 16.89 -15.46 19.85
N ARG A 131 16.72 -16.80 19.93
CA ARG A 131 17.07 -17.69 18.82
C ARG A 131 16.29 -17.34 17.55
N ARG A 132 14.98 -17.13 17.69
CA ARG A 132 14.12 -16.74 16.58
C ARG A 132 14.49 -15.36 16.01
N ALA A 133 14.90 -14.40 16.84
CA ALA A 133 15.35 -13.09 16.37
C ALA A 133 16.60 -13.20 15.47
N VAL A 134 17.56 -14.05 15.85
CA VAL A 134 18.75 -14.34 15.03
C VAL A 134 18.34 -15.02 13.71
N GLU A 135 17.43 -16.00 13.75
CA GLU A 135 16.88 -16.63 12.55
C GLU A 135 16.21 -15.61 11.63
N MET A 136 15.42 -14.68 12.17
CA MET A 136 14.77 -13.63 11.39
C MET A 136 15.78 -12.69 10.75
N LEU A 137 16.83 -12.28 11.47
CA LEU A 137 17.91 -11.46 10.91
C LEU A 137 18.66 -12.20 9.79
N LYS A 138 18.91 -13.50 9.96
CA LYS A 138 19.49 -14.35 8.91
C LYS A 138 18.58 -14.42 7.69
N LEU A 139 17.28 -14.62 7.90
CA LEU A 139 16.28 -14.74 6.85
C LEU A 139 16.19 -13.47 5.99
N VAL A 140 16.30 -12.29 6.60
CA VAL A 140 16.32 -11.01 5.86
C VAL A 140 17.70 -10.64 5.29
N GLY A 141 18.70 -11.53 5.42
CA GLY A 141 20.03 -11.35 4.84
C GLY A 141 20.94 -10.39 5.61
N ILE A 142 20.77 -10.23 6.93
CA ILE A 142 21.71 -9.48 7.76
C ILE A 142 22.97 -10.33 7.99
N PRO A 143 24.17 -9.83 7.67
CA PRO A 143 25.42 -10.56 7.87
C PRO A 143 25.79 -10.63 9.36
N ASN A 144 26.35 -11.76 9.81
CA ASN A 144 26.71 -12.04 11.19
C ASN A 144 25.56 -11.76 12.19
N PRO A 145 24.36 -12.33 11.97
CA PRO A 145 23.17 -12.01 12.74
C PRO A 145 23.32 -12.30 14.24
N GLU A 146 24.15 -13.26 14.61
CA GLU A 146 24.48 -13.63 16.00
C GLU A 146 25.11 -12.48 16.78
N ASP A 147 25.87 -11.62 16.12
CA ASP A 147 26.47 -10.43 16.72
C ASP A 147 25.56 -9.21 16.60
N ARG A 148 25.00 -9.03 15.40
CA ARG A 148 24.19 -7.84 15.07
C ARG A 148 22.85 -7.78 15.81
N VAL A 149 22.36 -8.89 16.35
CA VAL A 149 21.17 -8.92 17.21
C VAL A 149 21.32 -8.03 18.45
N ARG A 150 22.57 -7.82 18.93
CA ARG A 150 22.88 -6.98 20.09
C ARG A 150 23.13 -5.51 19.74
N GLN A 151 23.17 -5.18 18.45
CA GLN A 151 23.43 -3.82 18.00
C GLN A 151 22.16 -2.96 18.04
N TYR A 152 22.37 -1.66 18.12
CA TYR A 152 21.35 -0.63 18.05
C TYR A 152 21.11 -0.19 16.60
N PRO A 153 19.94 0.41 16.30
CA PRO A 153 19.64 0.90 14.95
C PRO A 153 20.70 1.84 14.37
N HIS A 154 21.32 2.70 15.18
CA HIS A 154 22.32 3.65 14.71
C HIS A 154 23.62 2.98 14.19
N GLU A 155 23.86 1.72 14.55
CA GLU A 155 25.00 0.93 14.07
C GLU A 155 24.74 0.22 12.72
N PHE A 156 23.49 0.24 12.23
CA PHE A 156 23.08 -0.38 10.97
C PHE A 156 23.15 0.62 9.80
N SER A 157 23.46 0.14 8.59
CA SER A 157 23.28 0.92 7.35
C SER A 157 21.77 1.11 7.04
N GLY A 158 21.43 2.03 6.13
CA GLY A 158 20.02 2.24 5.73
C GLY A 158 19.32 0.96 5.27
N GLY A 159 19.94 0.20 4.35
CA GLY A 159 19.41 -1.09 3.89
C GLY A 159 19.31 -2.14 5.00
N MET A 160 20.24 -2.14 5.96
CA MET A 160 20.14 -3.04 7.11
C MET A 160 19.00 -2.66 8.06
N ARG A 161 18.76 -1.36 8.28
CA ARG A 161 17.61 -0.88 9.07
C ARG A 161 16.29 -1.31 8.42
N GLN A 162 16.20 -1.20 7.09
CA GLN A 162 15.05 -1.70 6.34
C GLN A 162 14.85 -3.21 6.54
N ARG A 163 15.92 -4.01 6.35
CA ARG A 163 15.88 -5.47 6.58
C ARG A 163 15.46 -5.80 8.02
N ALA A 164 15.97 -5.06 9.01
CA ALA A 164 15.59 -5.23 10.40
C ALA A 164 14.09 -4.95 10.63
N MET A 165 13.52 -3.92 10.02
CA MET A 165 12.08 -3.67 10.08
C MET A 165 11.27 -4.78 9.44
N ILE A 166 11.70 -5.30 8.28
CA ILE A 166 11.05 -6.45 7.63
C ILE A 166 11.07 -7.66 8.58
N ALA A 167 12.20 -7.91 9.25
CA ALA A 167 12.33 -8.96 10.25
C ALA A 167 11.38 -8.77 11.43
N ILE A 168 11.22 -7.54 11.94
CA ILE A 168 10.26 -7.22 13.01
C ILE A 168 8.83 -7.48 12.53
N ALA A 169 8.45 -6.97 11.35
CA ALA A 169 7.10 -7.10 10.80
C ALA A 169 6.71 -8.56 10.53
N LEU A 170 7.68 -9.41 10.18
CA LEU A 170 7.47 -10.83 9.86
C LEU A 170 7.76 -11.77 11.04
N ALA A 171 8.24 -11.28 12.18
CA ALA A 171 8.72 -12.11 13.28
C ALA A 171 7.67 -13.15 13.73
N CYS A 172 6.40 -12.74 13.78
CA CYS A 172 5.28 -13.59 14.18
C CYS A 172 4.66 -14.42 13.05
N ASN A 173 5.26 -14.45 11.85
CA ASN A 173 4.72 -15.07 10.63
C ASN A 173 3.27 -14.63 10.35
N PRO A 174 3.01 -13.33 10.13
CA PRO A 174 1.67 -12.83 9.92
C PRO A 174 1.06 -13.38 8.64
N ALA A 175 -0.26 -13.52 8.62
CA ALA A 175 -0.99 -13.98 7.45
C ALA A 175 -1.08 -12.90 6.36
N MET A 176 -0.94 -11.62 6.74
CA MET A 176 -0.86 -10.50 5.82
C MET A 176 0.23 -9.51 6.24
N LEU A 177 0.93 -8.94 5.26
CA LEU A 177 1.92 -7.89 5.43
C LEU A 177 1.47 -6.65 4.66
N ILE A 178 1.38 -5.51 5.33
CA ILE A 178 1.18 -4.21 4.70
C ILE A 178 2.54 -3.51 4.65
N ALA A 179 2.99 -3.11 3.46
CA ALA A 179 4.25 -2.43 3.27
C ALA A 179 4.00 -1.04 2.69
N ASP A 180 4.09 0.00 3.51
CA ASP A 180 3.86 1.38 3.12
C ASP A 180 5.17 2.03 2.71
N GLU A 181 5.40 2.15 1.40
CA GLU A 181 6.62 2.70 0.82
C GLU A 181 7.93 2.08 1.37
N PRO A 182 8.05 0.73 1.37
CA PRO A 182 9.13 0.01 2.05
C PRO A 182 10.52 0.20 1.42
N THR A 183 10.62 0.94 0.32
CA THR A 183 11.85 1.15 -0.43
C THR A 183 12.18 2.62 -0.59
N THR A 184 11.39 3.53 0.00
CA THR A 184 11.65 4.96 -0.05
C THR A 184 13.01 5.28 0.62
N ALA A 185 13.75 6.23 0.04
CA ALA A 185 15.08 6.66 0.47
C ALA A 185 16.20 5.59 0.41
N LEU A 186 16.01 4.49 -0.32
CA LEU A 186 17.05 3.50 -0.64
C LEU A 186 17.52 3.65 -2.08
N ASP A 187 18.78 3.30 -2.36
CA ASP A 187 19.29 3.25 -3.74
C ASP A 187 18.64 2.09 -4.52
N VAL A 188 18.55 2.24 -5.85
CA VAL A 188 17.85 1.32 -6.75
C VAL A 188 18.30 -0.15 -6.58
N THR A 189 19.58 -0.38 -6.26
CA THR A 189 20.10 -1.74 -6.07
C THR A 189 19.54 -2.36 -4.79
N ILE A 190 19.57 -1.61 -3.68
CA ILE A 190 18.99 -2.06 -2.42
C ILE A 190 17.48 -2.20 -2.52
N GLN A 191 16.79 -1.29 -3.21
CA GLN A 191 15.35 -1.42 -3.46
C GLN A 191 15.01 -2.76 -4.11
N ALA A 192 15.67 -3.11 -5.21
CA ALA A 192 15.45 -4.39 -5.90
C ALA A 192 15.71 -5.59 -4.98
N GLN A 193 16.76 -5.56 -4.17
CA GLN A 193 17.04 -6.62 -3.20
C GLN A 193 15.97 -6.76 -2.11
N ILE A 194 15.42 -5.64 -1.62
CA ILE A 194 14.35 -5.64 -0.61
C ILE A 194 13.05 -6.19 -1.21
N MET A 195 12.71 -5.79 -2.43
CA MET A 195 11.53 -6.27 -3.14
C MET A 195 11.61 -7.77 -3.41
N GLN A 196 12.76 -8.25 -3.89
CA GLN A 196 12.98 -9.67 -4.09
C GLN A 196 12.88 -10.45 -2.78
N LEU A 197 13.48 -9.95 -1.70
CA LEU A 197 13.36 -10.54 -0.37
C LEU A 197 11.88 -10.67 0.04
N MET A 198 11.08 -9.61 -0.10
CA MET A 198 9.66 -9.66 0.23
C MET A 198 8.90 -10.69 -0.61
N LYS A 199 9.22 -10.82 -1.91
CA LYS A 199 8.63 -11.81 -2.82
C LYS A 199 8.94 -13.23 -2.39
N ASP A 200 10.19 -13.49 -2.03
CA ASP A 200 10.61 -14.81 -1.57
C ASP A 200 9.94 -15.17 -0.24
N LEU A 201 9.80 -14.19 0.66
CA LEU A 201 9.11 -14.38 1.95
C LEU A 201 7.61 -14.62 1.79
N GLN A 202 6.96 -13.88 0.88
CA GLN A 202 5.57 -14.10 0.49
C GLN A 202 5.35 -15.56 0.06
N LYS A 203 6.21 -16.05 -0.85
CA LYS A 203 6.10 -17.41 -1.39
C LYS A 203 6.40 -18.49 -0.34
N ASN A 204 7.40 -18.26 0.50
CA ASN A 204 7.84 -19.24 1.50
C ASN A 204 6.91 -19.31 2.72
N LEU A 205 6.29 -18.20 3.11
CA LEU A 205 5.44 -18.11 4.30
C LEU A 205 3.93 -18.18 3.98
N GLY A 206 3.54 -18.03 2.70
CA GLY A 206 2.14 -17.94 2.29
C GLY A 206 1.44 -16.67 2.76
N THR A 207 2.21 -15.64 3.16
CA THR A 207 1.71 -14.34 3.62
C THR A 207 1.18 -13.53 2.45
N SER A 208 -0.04 -12.99 2.53
CA SER A 208 -0.52 -12.01 1.54
C SER A 208 0.19 -10.68 1.70
N ILE A 209 0.46 -9.95 0.61
CA ILE A 209 1.13 -8.65 0.66
C ILE A 209 0.22 -7.55 0.12
N VAL A 210 0.11 -6.45 0.85
CA VAL A 210 -0.39 -5.17 0.33
C VAL A 210 0.80 -4.21 0.26
N LEU A 211 1.28 -3.95 -0.94
CA LEU A 211 2.36 -3.02 -1.20
C LEU A 211 1.78 -1.64 -1.54
N ILE A 212 2.12 -0.61 -0.78
CA ILE A 212 1.81 0.77 -1.14
C ILE A 212 3.09 1.41 -1.66
N THR A 213 3.01 1.98 -2.85
CA THR A 213 4.13 2.68 -3.47
C THR A 213 3.62 3.71 -4.46
N HIS A 214 4.43 4.71 -4.76
CA HIS A 214 4.21 5.60 -5.90
C HIS A 214 5.01 5.16 -7.13
N ASP A 215 5.91 4.20 -6.99
CA ASP A 215 6.76 3.68 -8.08
C ASP A 215 6.13 2.44 -8.72
N LEU A 216 5.61 2.60 -9.94
CA LEU A 216 5.08 1.48 -10.73
C LEU A 216 6.17 0.54 -11.25
N GLY A 217 7.42 0.99 -11.43
CA GLY A 217 8.51 0.13 -11.88
C GLY A 217 8.74 -1.06 -10.94
N VAL A 218 8.68 -0.80 -9.63
CA VAL A 218 8.80 -1.81 -8.57
C VAL A 218 7.61 -2.78 -8.54
N VAL A 219 6.42 -2.33 -8.95
CA VAL A 219 5.19 -3.14 -8.89
C VAL A 219 5.21 -4.28 -9.91
N ALA A 220 5.76 -4.04 -11.10
CA ALA A 220 5.74 -4.97 -12.23
C ALA A 220 6.30 -6.35 -11.89
N ASP A 221 7.33 -6.41 -11.05
CA ASP A 221 8.02 -7.66 -10.71
C ASP A 221 7.54 -8.29 -9.41
N MET A 222 6.81 -7.55 -8.57
CA MET A 222 6.47 -7.98 -7.20
C MET A 222 5.03 -8.48 -7.05
N CYS A 223 4.07 -7.85 -7.72
CA CYS A 223 2.66 -8.03 -7.40
C CYS A 223 1.93 -8.95 -8.40
N ASP A 224 0.74 -9.41 -8.05
CA ASP A 224 -0.17 -10.11 -8.97
C ASP A 224 -1.17 -9.12 -9.58
N ARG A 225 -1.59 -8.13 -8.78
CA ARG A 225 -2.64 -7.17 -9.12
C ARG A 225 -2.29 -5.76 -8.65
N VAL A 226 -2.82 -4.76 -9.34
CA VAL A 226 -2.63 -3.35 -9.02
C VAL A 226 -3.97 -2.67 -8.78
N ILE A 227 -4.00 -1.76 -7.82
CA ILE A 227 -5.09 -0.85 -7.49
C ILE A 227 -4.55 0.56 -7.64
N VAL A 228 -5.05 1.29 -8.62
CA VAL A 228 -4.66 2.68 -8.89
C VAL A 228 -5.64 3.59 -8.15
N MET A 229 -5.10 4.41 -7.25
CA MET A 229 -5.84 5.39 -6.46
C MET A 229 -5.52 6.82 -6.91
N TYR A 230 -6.56 7.63 -7.03
CA TYR A 230 -6.45 9.06 -7.29
C TYR A 230 -7.47 9.83 -6.46
N ALA A 231 -7.02 10.90 -5.78
CA ALA A 231 -7.88 11.81 -5.02
C ALA A 231 -8.90 11.09 -4.09
N GLY A 232 -8.43 10.08 -3.35
CA GLY A 232 -9.21 9.31 -2.39
C GLY A 232 -10.10 8.22 -3.00
N LYS A 233 -10.02 7.94 -4.29
CA LYS A 233 -10.84 6.92 -4.98
C LYS A 233 -9.99 5.88 -5.68
N VAL A 234 -10.49 4.65 -5.77
CA VAL A 234 -9.97 3.65 -6.71
C VAL A 234 -10.49 4.03 -8.10
N VAL A 235 -9.56 4.30 -9.02
CA VAL A 235 -9.87 4.69 -10.40
C VAL A 235 -9.70 3.55 -11.40
N GLU A 236 -8.82 2.60 -11.09
CA GLU A 236 -8.60 1.42 -11.90
C GLU A 236 -8.02 0.29 -11.05
N THR A 237 -8.42 -0.95 -11.30
CA THR A 237 -7.73 -2.13 -10.74
C THR A 237 -7.76 -3.26 -11.77
N GLY A 238 -6.70 -4.05 -11.81
CA GLY A 238 -6.55 -5.15 -12.75
C GLY A 238 -5.23 -5.86 -12.53
N THR A 239 -5.04 -7.00 -13.20
CA THR A 239 -3.76 -7.72 -13.19
C THR A 239 -2.63 -6.82 -13.66
N ILE A 240 -1.38 -7.15 -13.29
CA ILE A 240 -0.22 -6.39 -13.78
C ILE A 240 -0.24 -6.26 -15.31
N ARG A 241 -0.55 -7.35 -16.02
CA ARG A 241 -0.58 -7.33 -17.48
C ARG A 241 -1.63 -6.36 -18.02
N GLU A 242 -2.83 -6.35 -17.46
CA GLU A 242 -3.90 -5.44 -17.87
C GLU A 242 -3.51 -3.99 -17.63
N ILE A 243 -3.01 -3.67 -16.44
CA ILE A 243 -2.67 -2.29 -16.06
C ILE A 243 -1.48 -1.78 -16.89
N PHE A 244 -0.42 -2.57 -17.07
CA PHE A 244 0.78 -2.10 -17.78
C PHE A 244 0.64 -2.11 -19.31
N LYS A 245 -0.11 -3.07 -19.88
CA LYS A 245 -0.24 -3.18 -21.35
C LYS A 245 -1.50 -2.55 -21.90
N HIS A 246 -2.59 -2.57 -21.14
CA HIS A 246 -3.90 -2.09 -21.56
C HIS A 246 -4.57 -1.18 -20.51
N PRO A 247 -3.87 -0.13 -20.03
CA PRO A 247 -4.44 0.83 -19.08
C PRO A 247 -5.65 1.55 -19.66
N LYS A 248 -6.74 1.60 -18.90
CA LYS A 248 -8.02 2.14 -19.38
C LYS A 248 -8.27 3.56 -18.89
N HIS A 249 -7.98 3.84 -17.63
CA HIS A 249 -8.23 5.15 -17.07
C HIS A 249 -7.15 6.15 -17.54
N PRO A 250 -7.51 7.36 -18.03
CA PRO A 250 -6.53 8.34 -18.51
C PRO A 250 -5.43 8.69 -17.50
N TYR A 251 -5.76 8.73 -16.20
CA TYR A 251 -4.77 8.86 -15.14
C TYR A 251 -3.74 7.72 -15.10
N THR A 252 -4.19 6.46 -15.19
CA THR A 252 -3.30 5.28 -15.21
C THR A 252 -2.40 5.30 -16.44
N GLN A 253 -2.94 5.70 -17.59
CA GLN A 253 -2.16 5.92 -18.81
C GLN A 253 -1.12 7.03 -18.61
N GLY A 254 -1.50 8.13 -17.94
CA GLY A 254 -0.60 9.22 -17.60
C GLY A 254 0.55 8.73 -16.70
N LEU A 255 0.24 7.98 -15.64
CA LEU A 255 1.24 7.43 -14.71
C LEU A 255 2.28 6.58 -15.46
N LEU A 256 1.83 5.70 -16.36
CA LEU A 256 2.71 4.84 -17.15
C LEU A 256 3.48 5.60 -18.23
N ARG A 257 2.91 6.67 -18.80
CA ARG A 257 3.59 7.56 -19.75
C ARG A 257 4.69 8.39 -19.08
N SER A 258 4.56 8.69 -17.80
CA SER A 258 5.58 9.42 -17.03
C SER A 258 6.75 8.56 -16.56
N LEU A 259 6.73 7.24 -16.79
CA LEU A 259 7.84 6.34 -16.44
C LEU A 259 8.90 6.33 -17.54
N PRO A 260 10.20 6.32 -17.18
CA PRO A 260 11.28 6.13 -18.14
C PRO A 260 11.18 4.74 -18.77
N ARG A 261 11.29 4.67 -20.10
CA ARG A 261 11.32 3.39 -20.82
C ARG A 261 12.73 3.09 -21.33
N ILE A 262 13.09 1.81 -21.36
CA ILE A 262 14.42 1.35 -21.81
C ILE A 262 14.62 1.65 -23.31
N ASP A 263 13.55 1.61 -24.09
CA ASP A 263 13.53 1.90 -25.53
C ASP A 263 13.43 3.39 -25.86
N GLN A 264 13.22 4.25 -24.85
CA GLN A 264 13.16 5.69 -25.02
C GLN A 264 14.57 6.27 -25.22
N ARG A 265 14.71 7.23 -26.16
CA ARG A 265 15.99 7.91 -26.33
C ARG A 265 16.28 8.79 -25.10
N LYS A 266 17.55 8.89 -24.71
CA LYS A 266 17.96 9.64 -23.50
C LYS A 266 17.62 11.13 -23.54
N ASP A 267 17.46 11.70 -24.74
CA ASP A 267 17.12 13.10 -25.01
C ASP A 267 15.61 13.35 -25.14
N GLU A 268 14.79 12.30 -25.14
CA GLU A 268 13.34 12.43 -25.22
C GLU A 268 12.77 12.81 -23.84
N PRO A 269 12.03 13.92 -23.72
CA PRO A 269 11.48 14.35 -22.45
C PRO A 269 10.39 13.38 -21.96
N LEU A 270 10.37 13.10 -20.66
CA LEU A 270 9.24 12.42 -20.02
C LEU A 270 8.00 13.30 -20.12
N ILE A 271 6.85 12.68 -20.36
CA ILE A 271 5.56 13.38 -20.42
C ILE A 271 4.94 13.35 -19.02
N PRO A 272 4.89 14.48 -18.30
CA PRO A 272 4.27 14.53 -16.98
C PRO A 272 2.74 14.60 -17.11
N ILE A 273 2.05 14.25 -16.03
CA ILE A 273 0.62 14.55 -15.90
C ILE A 273 0.48 16.02 -15.49
N TYR A 274 0.10 16.88 -16.43
CA TYR A 274 -0.08 18.31 -16.19
C TYR A 274 -1.15 18.63 -15.14
N GLY A 275 -1.05 19.83 -14.56
CA GLY A 275 -1.94 20.31 -13.51
C GLY A 275 -1.62 19.77 -12.11
N THR A 276 -2.43 20.15 -11.13
CA THR A 276 -2.28 19.74 -9.73
C THR A 276 -3.46 18.87 -9.29
N PRO A 277 -3.26 17.90 -8.38
CA PRO A 277 -4.37 17.18 -7.76
C PRO A 277 -5.43 18.12 -7.17
N PRO A 278 -6.71 17.72 -7.17
CA PRO A 278 -7.78 18.58 -6.64
C PRO A 278 -7.66 18.76 -5.13
N ASP A 279 -8.19 19.88 -4.63
CA ASP A 279 -8.36 20.09 -3.20
C ASP A 279 -9.40 19.12 -2.62
N LEU A 280 -8.98 18.30 -1.66
CA LEU A 280 -9.83 17.32 -1.00
C LEU A 280 -10.72 17.91 0.11
N ILE A 281 -10.61 19.21 0.42
CA ILE A 281 -11.60 19.93 1.24
C ILE A 281 -12.89 20.13 0.44
N LYS A 282 -12.77 20.46 -0.85
CA LYS A 282 -13.87 20.63 -1.80
C LYS A 282 -13.63 19.77 -3.04
N PRO A 283 -13.70 18.45 -2.91
CA PRO A 283 -13.36 17.59 -4.02
C PRO A 283 -14.38 17.74 -5.16
N PRO A 284 -13.99 17.45 -6.42
CA PRO A 284 -14.88 17.51 -7.57
C PRO A 284 -16.14 16.66 -7.35
N ALA A 285 -17.28 17.20 -7.81
CA ALA A 285 -18.57 16.53 -7.77
C ALA A 285 -18.57 15.30 -8.69
N GLY A 286 -18.01 15.45 -9.89
CA GLY A 286 -17.85 14.38 -10.86
C GLY A 286 -16.57 13.53 -10.71
N CYS A 287 -16.00 13.15 -11.85
CA CYS A 287 -14.73 12.45 -11.93
C CYS A 287 -13.62 13.30 -11.30
N ALA A 288 -12.90 12.73 -10.33
CA ALA A 288 -11.86 13.46 -9.61
C ALA A 288 -10.70 13.92 -10.50
N PHE A 289 -10.46 13.23 -11.63
CA PHE A 289 -9.38 13.53 -12.57
C PHE A 289 -9.80 14.48 -13.71
N THR A 290 -11.05 14.99 -13.70
CA THR A 290 -11.62 15.73 -14.84
C THR A 290 -10.76 16.93 -15.29
N ASP A 291 -10.24 17.72 -14.36
CA ASP A 291 -9.47 18.94 -14.68
C ASP A 291 -8.09 18.66 -15.30
N ARG A 292 -7.60 17.42 -15.21
CA ARG A 292 -6.29 16.98 -15.73
C ARG A 292 -6.44 15.96 -16.87
N CYS A 293 -7.66 15.65 -17.27
CA CYS A 293 -7.95 14.61 -18.24
C CYS A 293 -8.04 15.18 -19.65
N GLU A 294 -7.18 14.71 -20.56
CA GLU A 294 -7.19 15.05 -22.01
C GLU A 294 -8.49 14.62 -22.72
N HIS A 295 -9.27 13.75 -22.07
CA HIS A 295 -10.51 13.18 -22.58
C HIS A 295 -11.73 13.57 -21.73
N ALA A 296 -11.63 14.67 -20.98
CA ALA A 296 -12.73 15.14 -20.15
C ALA A 296 -13.97 15.47 -21.00
N MET A 297 -15.13 15.00 -20.54
CA MET A 297 -16.43 15.26 -21.16
C MET A 297 -17.32 16.03 -20.16
N HIS A 298 -18.38 16.68 -20.64
CA HIS A 298 -19.29 17.42 -19.76
C HIS A 298 -19.87 16.55 -18.62
N VAL A 299 -20.21 15.30 -18.90
CA VAL A 299 -20.67 14.33 -17.89
C VAL A 299 -19.64 14.08 -16.78
N CYS A 300 -18.34 14.13 -17.09
CA CYS A 300 -17.26 13.93 -16.12
C CYS A 300 -17.20 15.04 -15.06
N VAL A 301 -17.66 16.26 -15.39
CA VAL A 301 -17.67 17.39 -14.46
C VAL A 301 -18.81 17.24 -13.45
N LEU A 302 -19.96 16.77 -13.91
CA LEU A 302 -21.20 16.74 -13.14
C LEU A 302 -21.39 15.44 -12.35
N HIS A 303 -20.95 14.31 -12.90
CA HIS A 303 -21.24 12.99 -12.36
C HIS A 303 -19.97 12.15 -12.22
N ASP A 304 -19.81 11.55 -11.05
CA ASP A 304 -18.81 10.51 -10.88
C ASP A 304 -19.35 9.20 -11.47
N TYR A 305 -18.44 8.32 -11.86
CA TYR A 305 -18.80 7.01 -12.36
C TYR A 305 -18.55 5.96 -11.28
N GLU A 306 -19.25 4.84 -11.34
CA GLU A 306 -18.95 3.69 -10.49
C GLU A 306 -17.81 2.85 -11.10
N LEU A 307 -17.26 1.91 -10.33
CA LEU A 307 -16.30 0.96 -10.87
C LEU A 307 -17.02 -0.01 -11.79
N PHE A 308 -16.78 0.11 -13.09
CA PHE A 308 -17.34 -0.75 -14.12
C PHE A 308 -16.36 -1.86 -14.50
N ARG A 309 -16.90 -3.04 -14.82
CA ARG A 309 -16.13 -4.22 -15.22
C ARG A 309 -15.84 -4.19 -16.72
N GLU A 310 -14.60 -3.86 -17.08
CA GLU A 310 -14.11 -3.84 -18.46
C GLU A 310 -13.68 -5.25 -18.93
N SER A 311 -13.17 -6.08 -18.03
CA SER A 311 -12.81 -7.48 -18.28
C SER A 311 -13.16 -8.36 -17.07
N ASP A 312 -12.86 -9.66 -17.13
CA ASP A 312 -13.04 -10.57 -15.99
C ASP A 312 -12.29 -10.13 -14.72
N THR A 313 -11.20 -9.36 -14.87
CA THR A 313 -10.35 -8.95 -13.75
C THR A 313 -10.09 -7.45 -13.67
N GLN A 314 -10.42 -6.67 -14.70
CA GLN A 314 -10.17 -5.22 -14.76
C GLN A 314 -11.45 -4.44 -14.46
N LEU A 315 -11.38 -3.57 -13.45
CA LEU A 315 -12.41 -2.62 -13.07
C LEU A 315 -11.89 -1.19 -13.29
N VAL A 316 -12.73 -0.33 -13.84
CA VAL A 316 -12.36 1.05 -14.24
C VAL A 316 -13.45 2.03 -13.84
N ARG A 317 -13.08 3.15 -13.23
CA ARG A 317 -13.97 4.26 -12.89
C ARG A 317 -13.84 5.37 -13.93
N CYS A 318 -14.29 5.13 -15.17
CA CYS A 318 -14.17 6.12 -16.24
C CYS A 318 -15.38 6.11 -17.18
N TRP A 319 -15.96 7.28 -17.43
CA TRP A 319 -17.03 7.46 -18.40
C TRP A 319 -16.65 7.06 -19.83
N LEU A 320 -15.38 7.10 -20.21
CA LEU A 320 -14.93 6.63 -21.53
C LEU A 320 -15.23 5.14 -21.76
N MET A 321 -15.34 4.36 -20.69
CA MET A 321 -15.66 2.93 -20.76
C MET A 321 -17.18 2.69 -20.75
N HIS A 322 -17.99 3.73 -20.55
CA HIS A 322 -19.44 3.60 -20.58
C HIS A 322 -19.92 3.23 -21.99
N PRO A 323 -20.86 2.28 -22.15
CA PRO A 323 -21.34 1.85 -23.47
C PRO A 323 -21.79 3.01 -24.37
N LEU A 324 -22.53 3.97 -23.81
CA LEU A 324 -23.05 5.14 -24.54
C LEU A 324 -21.97 6.21 -24.84
N ALA A 325 -20.80 6.16 -24.22
CA ALA A 325 -19.74 7.13 -24.52
C ALA A 325 -19.19 6.93 -25.94
N LYS A 326 -19.22 5.70 -26.47
CA LYS A 326 -18.84 5.39 -27.85
C LYS A 326 -19.86 5.90 -28.87
N GLU A 327 -21.11 6.08 -28.47
CA GLU A 327 -22.19 6.61 -29.32
C GLU A 327 -22.15 8.13 -29.38
N ALA A 328 -21.79 8.80 -28.28
CA ALA A 328 -21.66 10.26 -28.22
C ALA A 328 -20.39 10.82 -28.89
N ALA A 329 -19.41 9.95 -29.19
CA ALA A 329 -18.13 10.31 -29.83
C ALA A 329 -18.11 10.07 -31.35
N ARG A 330 -19.23 9.62 -31.95
CA ARG A 330 -19.45 9.47 -33.39
C ARG A 330 -20.33 10.60 -33.91
#